data_AF-A0A965L402-F1
#
_entry.id   AF-A0A965L402-F1
#
_cell.length_a   1.000
_cell.length_b   1.000
_cell.length_c   1.000
_cell.angle_alpha   90.00
_cell.angle_beta   90.00
_cell.angle_gamma   90.00
#
_symmetry.space_group_name_H-M   'P 1'
#
loop_
_entity.id
_entity.type
_entity.pdbx_description
1 polymer ?
#
loop_
_entity_poly.entity_id
_entity_poly.type
_entity_poly.pdbx_seq_one_letter_code
_entity_poly.pdbx_strand_id
1 'polypeptide(L)'
;MNQQKSTAYATVSDEGVNYREIASMMTEIGFKMNHSSARNYVLRVMKKFAEAINKEWNLEIHPTKLDKIVKTPQFQSAICDILQTLDAHEKR
;
A
#
# COMPACT_ATOMS: atom_id res chain seq x y z
N MET A 1 11.82 -25.84 22.69
CA MET A 1 10.73 -25.57 21.73
C MET A 1 10.53 -24.06 21.67
N ASN A 2 10.62 -23.49 20.47
CA ASN A 2 10.72 -22.05 20.23
C ASN A 2 9.44 -21.30 20.65
N GLN A 3 9.65 -20.20 21.37
CA GLN A 3 8.61 -19.24 21.76
C GLN A 3 8.22 -18.40 20.54
N GLN A 4 6.93 -18.42 20.18
CA GLN A 4 6.34 -17.51 19.21
C GLN A 4 6.23 -16.12 19.89
N LYS A 5 7.10 -15.17 19.53
CA LYS A 5 6.98 -13.78 19.99
C LYS A 5 5.75 -13.14 19.35
N SER A 6 4.77 -12.80 20.17
CA SER A 6 3.67 -11.89 19.82
C SER A 6 4.22 -10.47 19.70
N THR A 7 4.25 -9.92 18.49
CA THR A 7 4.42 -8.48 18.31
C THR A 7 3.06 -7.82 18.43
N ALA A 8 2.84 -7.21 19.58
CA ALA A 8 1.61 -6.55 19.98
C ALA A 8 1.41 -5.20 19.24
N TYR A 9 0.12 -4.88 19.05
CA TYR A 9 -0.46 -3.58 18.68
C TYR A 9 -0.26 -3.10 17.24
N ALA A 10 -0.92 -3.76 16.30
CA ALA A 10 -1.66 -2.99 15.29
C ALA A 10 -3.13 -3.12 15.68
N THR A 11 -3.76 -2.03 16.08
CA THR A 11 -5.22 -1.91 15.94
C THR A 11 -5.46 -2.01 14.44
N VAL A 12 -5.64 -3.22 13.93
CA VAL A 12 -6.12 -3.42 12.56
C VAL A 12 -7.56 -2.98 12.63
N SER A 13 -7.81 -1.69 12.44
CA SER A 13 -9.16 -1.29 12.08
C SER A 13 -9.52 -2.10 10.84
N ASP A 14 -10.74 -2.64 10.79
CA ASP A 14 -11.36 -3.23 9.59
C ASP A 14 -11.58 -2.15 8.49
N GLU A 15 -10.64 -1.22 8.35
CA GLU A 15 -10.69 -0.06 7.48
C GLU A 15 -9.83 -0.33 6.26
N GLY A 16 -10.50 -0.41 5.12
CA GLY A 16 -9.90 -0.67 3.81
C GLY A 16 -10.72 -1.67 3.02
N VAL A 17 -10.43 -1.76 1.74
CA VAL A 17 -11.05 -2.74 0.83
C VAL A 17 -9.99 -3.69 0.33
N ASN A 18 -10.31 -4.98 0.28
CA ASN A 18 -9.41 -5.97 -0.25
C ASN A 18 -9.41 -5.96 -1.79
N TYR A 19 -8.44 -6.64 -2.42
CA TYR A 19 -8.30 -6.62 -3.89
C TYR A 19 -9.50 -7.22 -4.65
N ARG A 20 -10.32 -8.08 -4.01
CA ARG A 20 -11.55 -8.60 -4.62
C ARG A 20 -12.63 -7.54 -4.65
N GLU A 21 -12.75 -6.76 -3.58
CA GLU A 21 -13.69 -5.64 -3.49
C GLU A 21 -13.33 -4.56 -4.49
N ILE A 22 -12.04 -4.19 -4.59
CA ILE A 22 -11.55 -3.27 -5.64
C ILE A 22 -11.90 -3.80 -7.03
N ALA A 23 -11.65 -5.08 -7.31
CA ALA A 23 -11.94 -5.68 -8.60
C ALA A 23 -13.45 -5.72 -8.92
N SER A 24 -14.30 -5.98 -7.92
CA SER A 24 -15.77 -5.94 -8.05
C SER A 24 -16.23 -4.54 -8.39
N MET A 25 -15.85 -3.55 -7.58
CA MET A 25 -16.23 -2.15 -7.78
C MET A 25 -15.79 -1.65 -9.16
N MET A 26 -14.53 -1.90 -9.55
CA MET A 26 -14.04 -1.52 -10.88
C MET A 26 -14.84 -2.18 -12.00
N THR A 27 -15.21 -3.46 -11.84
CA THR A 27 -16.03 -4.17 -12.83
C THR A 27 -17.46 -3.62 -12.90
N GLU A 28 -18.05 -3.29 -11.76
CA GLU A 28 -19.40 -2.70 -11.65
C GLU A 28 -19.48 -1.34 -12.35
N ILE A 29 -18.43 -0.52 -12.28
CA ILE A 29 -18.35 0.77 -12.99
C ILE A 29 -17.88 0.63 -14.46
N GLY A 30 -17.82 -0.59 -15.00
CA GLY A 30 -17.53 -0.86 -16.42
C GLY A 30 -16.07 -1.18 -16.75
N PHE A 31 -15.15 -1.16 -15.79
CA PHE A 31 -13.74 -1.54 -15.98
C PHE A 31 -13.50 -2.98 -15.52
N LYS A 32 -13.76 -3.95 -16.41
CA LYS A 32 -13.57 -5.38 -16.12
C LYS A 32 -12.20 -5.67 -15.51
N MET A 33 -12.18 -6.13 -14.25
CA MET A 33 -10.96 -6.32 -13.48
C MET A 33 -11.07 -7.59 -12.61
N ASN A 34 -9.95 -8.28 -12.43
CA ASN A 34 -9.83 -9.36 -11.44
C ASN A 34 -8.91 -8.95 -10.28
N HIS A 35 -8.95 -9.70 -9.18
CA HIS A 35 -8.17 -9.42 -7.97
C HIS A 35 -6.65 -9.34 -8.21
N SER A 36 -6.10 -10.15 -9.13
CA SER A 36 -4.68 -10.11 -9.50
C SER A 36 -4.32 -8.80 -10.22
N SER A 37 -5.18 -8.36 -11.15
CA SER A 37 -5.03 -7.07 -11.83
C SER A 37 -5.11 -5.92 -10.83
N ALA A 38 -6.12 -5.92 -9.95
CA ALA A 38 -6.26 -4.92 -8.89
C ALA A 38 -4.98 -4.81 -8.05
N ARG A 39 -4.47 -5.94 -7.55
CA ARG A 39 -3.20 -6.02 -6.81
C ARG A 39 -2.03 -5.42 -7.60
N ASN A 40 -1.91 -5.77 -8.89
CA ASN A 40 -0.81 -5.29 -9.73
C ASN A 40 -0.89 -3.77 -10.00
N TYR A 41 -2.09 -3.20 -10.14
CA TYR A 41 -2.25 -1.76 -10.23
C TYR A 41 -1.88 -1.07 -8.92
N VAL A 42 -2.36 -1.56 -7.77
CA VAL A 42 -2.01 -1.00 -6.46
C VAL A 42 -0.51 -1.05 -6.21
N LEU A 43 0.15 -2.19 -6.42
CA LEU A 43 1.60 -2.30 -6.22
C LEU A 43 2.42 -1.42 -7.17
N ARG A 44 1.93 -1.19 -8.39
CA ARG A 44 2.56 -0.24 -9.32
C ARG A 44 2.49 1.19 -8.82
N VAL A 45 1.37 1.59 -8.21
CA VAL A 45 1.24 2.91 -7.58
C VAL A 45 2.13 3.02 -6.35
N MET A 46 2.17 1.99 -5.49
CA MET A 46 3.07 1.95 -4.34
C MET A 46 4.55 2.06 -4.75
N LYS A 47 4.93 1.42 -5.87
CA LYS A 47 6.26 1.55 -6.45
C LYS A 47 6.59 2.99 -6.84
N LYS A 48 5.65 3.72 -7.46
CA LYS A 48 5.84 5.13 -7.82
C LYS A 48 6.12 6.00 -6.58
N PHE A 49 5.42 5.77 -5.48
CA PHE A 49 5.70 6.47 -4.22
C PHE A 49 7.11 6.15 -3.70
N ALA A 50 7.47 4.88 -3.66
CA ALA A 50 8.80 4.48 -3.19
C ALA A 50 9.93 5.02 -4.08
N GLU A 51 9.75 5.04 -5.40
CA GLU A 51 10.72 5.62 -6.34
C GLU A 51 10.87 7.13 -6.13
N ALA A 52 9.76 7.84 -5.92
CA ALA A 52 9.78 9.27 -5.63
C ALA A 52 10.51 9.58 -4.32
N ILE A 53 10.23 8.83 -3.24
CA ILE A 53 10.90 8.97 -1.93
C ILE A 53 12.40 8.66 -2.06
N ASN A 54 12.74 7.55 -2.72
CA ASN A 54 14.14 7.14 -2.93
C ASN A 54 14.94 8.21 -3.67
N LYS A 55 14.33 8.86 -4.67
CA LYS A 55 14.92 9.97 -5.42
C LYS A 55 15.04 11.23 -4.57
N GLU A 56 13.97 11.66 -3.93
CA GLU A 56 13.92 12.90 -3.14
C GLU A 56 14.89 12.88 -1.96
N TRP A 57 15.03 11.72 -1.31
CA TRP A 57 15.91 11.55 -0.16
C TRP A 57 17.31 11.05 -0.53
N ASN A 58 17.61 10.92 -1.82
CA ASN A 58 18.90 10.46 -2.34
C ASN A 58 19.41 9.17 -1.68
N LEU A 59 18.54 8.16 -1.53
CA LEU A 59 18.84 6.92 -0.79
C LEU A 59 19.53 5.83 -1.62
N GLU A 60 19.57 5.98 -2.96
CA GLU A 60 20.20 5.04 -3.90
C GLU A 60 19.78 3.56 -3.72
N ILE A 61 18.54 3.30 -3.31
CA ILE A 61 18.04 1.94 -3.10
C ILE A 61 17.85 1.23 -4.45
N HIS A 62 18.44 0.04 -4.58
CA HIS A 62 18.31 -0.79 -5.78
C HIS A 62 16.83 -1.19 -6.08
N PRO A 63 16.38 -1.19 -7.35
CA PRO A 63 14.98 -1.47 -7.71
C PRO A 63 14.40 -2.78 -7.15
N THR A 64 15.20 -3.85 -7.09
CA THR A 64 14.74 -5.14 -6.55
C THR A 64 14.47 -5.11 -5.04
N LYS A 65 15.18 -4.25 -4.30
CA LYS A 65 14.95 -4.04 -2.87
C LYS A 65 13.72 -3.15 -2.68
N LEU A 66 13.56 -2.15 -3.53
CA LEU A 66 12.39 -1.28 -3.58
C LEU A 66 11.10 -2.09 -3.83
N ASP A 67 11.13 -3.04 -4.77
CA ASP A 67 10.03 -3.97 -5.05
C ASP A 67 9.65 -4.88 -3.87
N LYS A 68 10.60 -5.16 -2.96
CA LYS A 68 10.32 -5.90 -1.72
C LYS A 68 9.67 -4.98 -0.69
N ILE A 69 10.19 -3.76 -0.55
CA ILE A 69 9.66 -2.75 0.39
C ILE A 69 8.20 -2.43 0.08
N VAL A 70 7.85 -2.18 -1.19
CA VAL A 70 6.47 -1.78 -1.55
C VAL A 70 5.41 -2.86 -1.32
N LYS A 71 5.84 -4.11 -1.15
CA LYS A 71 4.94 -5.25 -0.85
C LYS A 71 4.73 -5.45 0.64
N THR A 72 5.45 -4.73 1.51
CA THR A 72 5.28 -4.88 2.96
C THR A 72 4.04 -4.14 3.44
N PRO A 73 3.29 -4.70 4.41
CA PRO A 73 2.18 -4.00 5.05
C PRO A 73 2.63 -2.65 5.63
N GLN A 74 3.81 -2.59 6.23
CA GLN A 74 4.34 -1.39 6.88
C GLN A 74 4.50 -0.23 5.91
N PHE A 75 5.04 -0.48 4.71
CA PHE A 75 5.19 0.57 3.70
C PHE A 75 3.82 1.06 3.21
N GLN A 76 2.91 0.14 2.93
CA GLN A 76 1.58 0.48 2.42
C GLN A 76 0.75 1.25 3.45
N SER A 77 0.81 0.87 4.73
CA SER A 77 0.19 1.60 5.83
C SER A 77 0.78 3.01 5.96
N ALA A 78 2.11 3.16 5.95
CA ALA A 78 2.73 4.48 6.04
C ALA A 78 2.33 5.43 4.91
N ILE A 79 2.20 4.92 3.67
CA ILE A 79 1.68 5.73 2.55
C ILE A 79 0.21 6.10 2.79
N CYS A 80 -0.62 5.19 3.29
CA CYS A 80 -2.01 5.46 3.63
C CYS A 80 -2.13 6.59 4.67
N ASP A 81 -1.34 6.52 5.73
CA ASP A 81 -1.33 7.52 6.81
C ASP A 81 -0.95 8.92 6.29
N ILE A 82 0.05 8.99 5.40
CA ILE A 82 0.43 10.25 4.74
C ILE A 82 -0.73 10.80 3.92
N LEU A 83 -1.40 9.96 3.11
CA LEU A 83 -2.53 10.40 2.27
C LEU A 83 -3.72 10.88 3.10
N GLN A 84 -4.07 10.17 4.17
CA GLN A 84 -5.14 10.57 5.09
C GLN A 84 -4.80 11.88 5.81
N THR A 85 -3.53 12.06 6.21
CA THR A 85 -3.07 13.31 6.80
C THR A 85 -3.25 14.48 5.82
N LEU A 86 -2.89 14.29 4.55
CA LEU A 86 -3.05 15.32 3.52
C LEU A 86 -4.54 15.68 3.29
N ASP A 87 -5.43 14.68 3.16
CA ASP A 87 -6.88 14.90 3.00
C ASP A 87 -7.49 15.63 4.21
N ALA A 88 -7.05 15.29 5.43
CA ALA A 88 -7.49 15.97 6.65
C ALA A 88 -7.03 17.45 6.72
N HIS A 89 -5.93 17.81 6.06
CA HIS A 89 -5.44 19.17 5.96
C HIS A 89 -6.16 19.99 4.87
N GLU A 90 -6.63 19.36 3.78
CA GLU A 90 -7.41 20.02 2.72
C GLU A 90 -8.82 20.42 3.21
N LYS A 91 -9.41 19.64 4.13
CA LYS A 91 -10.77 19.87 4.64
C LYS A 91 -10.87 20.94 5.75
N ARG A 92 -9.79 21.69 6.03
CA ARG A 92 -9.76 22.78 7.02
C ARG A 92 -9.73 24.14 6.32
#